data_AF-A0A8T8SUJ4-F1
#
_entry.id   AF-A0A8T8SUJ4-F1
#
_cell.length_a   1.000
_cell.length_b   1.000
_cell.length_c   1.000
_cell.angle_alpha   90.00
_cell.angle_beta   90.00
_cell.angle_gamma   90.00
#
_symmetry.space_group_name_H-M   'P 1'
#
loop_
_entity.id
_entity.type
_entity.pdbx_description
1 polymer ?
#
loop_
_entity_poly.entity_id
_entity_poly.type
_entity_poly.pdbx_seq_one_letter_code
_entity_poly.pdbx_strand_id
1 'polypeptide(L)'
;MARLAFAALAALAFAAITNASPLIASRQNRNPTCGTAGDATLSDCQALVDNWPNFGNYERTCTFSVSQTAYNPACFGNCCVYVTTNQARWDDPDAEIGDIRKAAQAILGCGSAEKNSVNGVIDVEQDGVQGRVCLSDGAGCGDCFSD
;
A
#
# COMPACT_ATOMS: atom_id res chain seq x y z
N MET A 1 -75.27 9.72 -15.43
CA MET A 1 -74.16 9.99 -16.36
C MET A 1 -72.87 9.49 -15.72
N ALA A 2 -72.00 8.93 -16.55
CA ALA A 2 -71.02 7.89 -16.25
C ALA A 2 -69.91 8.27 -15.26
N ARG A 3 -69.56 7.33 -14.37
CA ARG A 3 -68.28 7.30 -13.64
C ARG A 3 -67.26 6.55 -14.50
N LEU A 4 -66.26 7.27 -14.99
CA LEU A 4 -65.13 6.70 -15.74
C LEU A 4 -64.03 6.29 -14.75
N ALA A 5 -63.69 5.00 -14.79
CA ALA A 5 -62.53 4.41 -14.14
C ALA A 5 -61.27 4.66 -14.98
N PHE A 6 -60.12 4.83 -14.34
CA PHE A 6 -58.82 4.59 -14.97
C PHE A 6 -57.93 3.81 -14.00
N ALA A 7 -57.58 2.60 -14.43
CA ALA A 7 -56.73 1.65 -13.73
C ALA A 7 -55.25 2.07 -13.82
N ALA A 8 -54.54 2.00 -12.69
CA ALA A 8 -53.10 2.22 -12.64
C ALA A 8 -52.35 0.92 -13.01
N LEU A 9 -51.51 0.99 -14.05
CA LEU A 9 -50.52 -0.04 -14.40
C LEU A 9 -49.45 -0.12 -13.31
N ALA A 10 -49.23 -1.28 -12.71
CA ALA A 10 -48.05 -1.58 -11.92
C ALA A 10 -47.07 -2.43 -12.77
N ALA A 11 -45.96 -1.82 -13.18
CA ALA A 11 -44.84 -2.51 -13.80
C ALA A 11 -43.96 -3.14 -12.69
N LEU A 12 -43.71 -4.44 -12.77
CA LEU A 12 -42.74 -5.13 -11.93
C LEU A 12 -41.60 -5.67 -12.81
N ALA A 13 -40.42 -5.14 -12.55
CA ALA A 13 -39.18 -5.34 -13.30
C ALA A 13 -38.59 -6.74 -13.13
N PHE A 14 -37.97 -7.25 -14.20
CA PHE A 14 -37.14 -8.44 -14.19
C PHE A 14 -35.83 -8.17 -13.45
N ALA A 15 -35.58 -8.88 -12.34
CA ALA A 15 -34.26 -8.95 -11.73
C ALA A 15 -33.46 -10.07 -12.41
N ALA A 16 -32.51 -9.72 -13.27
CA ALA A 16 -31.52 -10.64 -13.81
C ALA A 16 -30.48 -10.95 -12.72
N ILE A 17 -30.38 -12.22 -12.31
CA ILE A 17 -29.34 -12.69 -11.39
C ILE A 17 -28.10 -12.95 -12.25
N THR A 18 -27.15 -12.01 -12.28
CA THR A 18 -25.83 -12.25 -12.84
C THR A 18 -25.00 -13.01 -11.81
N ASN A 19 -24.66 -14.26 -12.13
CA ASN A 19 -23.71 -15.06 -11.36
C ASN A 19 -22.30 -14.44 -11.53
N ALA A 20 -21.89 -13.59 -10.60
CA ALA A 20 -20.49 -13.22 -10.47
C ALA A 20 -19.76 -14.37 -9.77
N SER A 21 -19.01 -15.15 -10.54
CA SER A 21 -18.05 -16.11 -10.00
C SER A 21 -17.06 -15.38 -9.09
N PRO A 22 -16.81 -15.83 -7.85
CA PRO A 22 -15.76 -15.25 -7.03
C PRO A 22 -14.42 -15.62 -7.67
N LEU A 23 -13.75 -14.62 -8.24
CA LEU A 23 -12.31 -14.69 -8.46
C LEU A 23 -11.69 -14.92 -7.07
N ILE A 24 -10.98 -16.03 -6.91
CA ILE A 24 -10.10 -16.23 -5.77
C ILE A 24 -9.00 -15.18 -5.91
N ALA A 25 -9.23 -14.00 -5.34
CA ALA A 25 -8.17 -13.05 -5.09
C ALA A 25 -7.17 -13.77 -4.19
N SER A 26 -5.93 -13.91 -4.67
CA SER A 26 -4.80 -14.28 -3.82
C SER A 26 -4.89 -13.43 -2.56
N ARG A 27 -5.01 -14.06 -1.40
CA ARG A 27 -4.98 -13.34 -0.13
C ARG A 27 -3.56 -12.82 0.03
N GLN A 28 -3.28 -11.64 -0.51
CA GLN A 28 -2.11 -10.87 -0.12
C GLN A 28 -2.12 -10.78 1.41
N ASN A 29 -0.99 -11.08 2.04
CA ASN A 29 -0.79 -10.75 3.44
C ASN A 29 -0.66 -9.23 3.53
N ARG A 30 -1.80 -8.55 3.60
CA ARG A 30 -1.92 -7.08 3.60
C ARG A 30 -1.64 -6.45 4.96
N ASN A 31 -1.27 -7.25 5.95
CA ASN A 31 -0.93 -6.73 7.27
C ASN A 31 0.59 -6.48 7.32
N PRO A 32 1.02 -5.23 7.57
CA PRO A 32 2.44 -4.95 7.73
C PRO A 32 2.98 -5.69 8.96
N THR A 33 4.21 -6.18 8.85
CA THR A 33 5.01 -6.63 9.99
C THR A 33 5.69 -5.40 10.58
N CYS A 34 5.33 -5.04 11.81
CA CYS A 34 5.87 -3.87 12.50
C CYS A 34 7.15 -4.23 13.28
N GLY A 35 8.04 -3.26 13.50
CA GLY A 35 9.21 -3.45 14.38
C GLY A 35 10.41 -4.14 13.73
N THR A 36 10.45 -4.23 12.40
CA THR A 36 11.47 -5.00 11.66
C THR A 36 12.74 -4.22 11.35
N ALA A 37 12.80 -2.91 11.62
CA ALA A 37 13.88 -2.04 11.16
C ALA A 37 14.15 -0.85 12.11
N GLY A 38 15.05 0.07 11.71
CA GLY A 38 15.30 1.32 12.42
C GLY A 38 14.05 2.19 12.55
N ASP A 39 13.90 2.86 13.70
CA ASP A 39 12.73 3.69 14.04
C ASP A 39 12.76 5.03 13.29
N ALA A 40 11.92 5.19 12.26
CA ALA A 40 11.67 6.49 11.65
C ALA A 40 10.76 7.34 12.51
N THR A 41 10.84 8.67 12.40
CA THR A 41 9.93 9.57 13.11
C THR A 41 8.55 9.53 12.46
N LEU A 42 7.52 9.28 13.28
CA LEU A 42 6.15 9.10 12.80
C LEU A 42 5.63 10.35 12.04
N SER A 43 5.90 11.55 12.56
CA SER A 43 5.51 12.79 11.89
C SER A 43 6.19 12.99 10.53
N ASP A 44 7.44 12.55 10.39
CA ASP A 44 8.18 12.65 9.13
C ASP A 44 7.61 11.68 8.10
N CYS A 45 7.23 10.47 8.52
CA CYS A 45 6.58 9.49 7.64
C CYS A 45 5.17 9.93 7.22
N GLN A 46 4.41 10.54 8.12
CA GLN A 46 3.13 11.14 7.77
C GLN A 46 3.32 12.26 6.75
N ALA A 47 4.28 13.16 6.97
CA ALA A 47 4.59 14.23 6.03
C ALA A 47 5.04 13.71 4.67
N LEU A 48 5.81 12.61 4.61
CA LEU A 48 6.20 11.95 3.36
C LEU A 48 4.98 11.44 2.58
N VAL A 49 4.06 10.75 3.26
CA VAL A 49 2.85 10.17 2.66
C VAL A 49 1.87 11.26 2.20
N ASP A 50 1.76 12.34 2.97
CA ASP A 50 0.92 13.49 2.64
C ASP A 50 1.49 14.30 1.48
N ASN A 51 2.82 14.40 1.37
CA ASN A 51 3.54 15.11 0.31
C ASN A 51 4.24 14.11 -0.62
N TRP A 52 3.52 13.07 -1.04
CA TRP A 52 4.09 11.97 -1.83
C TRP A 52 4.77 12.50 -3.10
N PRO A 53 6.03 12.10 -3.39
CA PRO A 53 6.72 12.57 -4.58
C PRO A 53 6.03 12.07 -5.85
N ASN A 54 6.07 12.84 -6.92
CA ASN A 54 5.49 12.43 -8.22
C ASN A 54 6.16 11.17 -8.79
N PHE A 55 7.45 10.96 -8.49
CA PHE A 55 8.24 9.82 -8.97
C PHE A 55 9.21 9.35 -7.89
N GLY A 56 9.39 8.03 -7.78
CA GLY A 56 10.41 7.42 -6.93
C GLY A 56 11.80 7.47 -7.57
N ASN A 57 12.83 7.77 -6.78
CA ASN A 57 14.23 7.74 -7.19
C ASN A 57 14.90 6.38 -6.93
N TYR A 58 14.91 5.50 -7.92
CA TYR A 58 15.49 4.15 -7.80
C TYR A 58 17.01 4.09 -8.02
N GLU A 59 17.72 5.22 -8.14
CA GLU A 59 19.20 5.23 -8.24
C GLU A 59 19.85 5.03 -6.87
N ARG A 60 19.17 5.44 -5.81
CA ARG A 60 19.62 5.24 -4.44
C ARG A 60 19.38 3.80 -4.04
N THR A 61 20.45 3.08 -3.78
CA THR A 61 20.40 1.66 -3.43
C THR A 61 21.12 1.38 -2.14
N CYS A 62 20.76 0.26 -1.53
CA CYS A 62 21.40 -0.29 -0.36
C CYS A 62 21.40 -1.81 -0.45
N THR A 63 22.40 -2.44 0.16
CA THR A 63 22.49 -3.89 0.23
C THR A 63 21.77 -4.36 1.49
N PHE A 64 20.87 -5.32 1.33
CA PHE A 64 20.26 -6.04 2.44
C PHE A 64 20.65 -7.52 2.38
N SER A 65 20.55 -8.19 3.53
CA SER A 65 21.12 -9.53 3.70
C SER A 65 22.61 -9.55 3.31
N VAL A 66 23.03 -10.38 2.35
CA VAL A 66 24.44 -10.53 1.95
C VAL A 66 24.76 -9.94 0.56
N SER A 67 23.79 -9.93 -0.36
CA SER A 67 24.03 -9.52 -1.76
C SER A 67 22.80 -9.00 -2.49
N GLN A 68 21.69 -8.78 -1.78
CA GLN A 68 20.45 -8.32 -2.40
C GLN A 68 20.38 -6.80 -2.40
N THR A 69 19.80 -6.23 -3.45
CA THR A 69 19.67 -4.79 -3.61
C THR A 69 18.26 -4.34 -3.26
N ALA A 70 18.16 -3.40 -2.34
CA ALA A 70 16.97 -2.61 -2.13
C ALA A 70 17.19 -1.19 -2.69
N TYR A 71 16.10 -0.55 -3.05
CA TYR A 71 16.05 0.81 -3.56
C TYR A 71 15.45 1.73 -2.50
N ASN A 72 15.90 2.98 -2.45
CA ASN A 72 15.35 4.03 -1.61
C ASN A 72 14.72 5.11 -2.50
N PRO A 73 13.47 4.90 -2.97
CA PRO A 73 12.81 5.82 -3.89
C PRO A 73 12.42 7.15 -3.27
N ALA A 74 12.21 7.23 -1.96
CA ALA A 74 11.79 8.47 -1.32
C ALA A 74 12.21 8.51 0.15
N CYS A 75 12.63 9.71 0.60
CA CYS A 75 12.78 10.03 2.01
C CYS A 75 12.27 11.44 2.28
N PHE A 76 11.77 11.66 3.48
CA PHE A 76 11.49 12.97 4.04
C PHE A 76 11.93 12.99 5.51
N GLY A 77 12.72 13.99 5.90
CA GLY A 77 13.30 14.03 7.24
C GLY A 77 14.13 12.77 7.51
N ASN A 78 13.82 12.06 8.60
CA ASN A 78 14.43 10.75 8.87
C ASN A 78 13.65 9.56 8.30
N CYS A 79 12.45 9.75 7.75
CA CYS A 79 11.64 8.67 7.21
C CYS A 79 12.02 8.34 5.78
N CYS A 80 12.29 7.06 5.50
CA CYS A 80 12.64 6.56 4.18
C CYS A 80 11.79 5.36 3.80
N VAL A 81 11.36 5.34 2.53
CA VAL A 81 10.74 4.19 1.89
C VAL A 81 11.85 3.36 1.26
N TYR A 82 11.88 2.07 1.57
CA TYR A 82 12.75 1.11 0.90
C TYR A 82 11.91 0.08 0.16
N VAL A 83 12.36 -0.35 -1.01
CA VAL A 83 11.66 -1.36 -1.81
C VAL A 83 12.63 -2.39 -2.40
N THR A 84 12.19 -3.63 -2.53
CA THR A 84 13.01 -4.70 -3.17
C THR A 84 12.82 -4.78 -4.69
N THR A 85 11.87 -4.03 -5.24
CA THR A 85 11.57 -4.00 -6.68
C THR A 85 11.38 -2.56 -7.16
N ASN A 86 11.85 -2.27 -8.37
CA ASN A 86 11.58 -1.02 -9.07
C ASN A 86 10.48 -1.16 -10.13
N GLN A 87 9.80 -2.31 -10.16
CA GLN A 87 8.75 -2.62 -11.13
C GLN A 87 7.34 -2.45 -10.53
N ALA A 88 7.21 -2.34 -9.20
CA ALA A 88 5.94 -2.04 -8.56
C ALA A 88 5.47 -0.62 -8.92
N ARG A 89 4.16 -0.42 -9.05
CA ARG A 89 3.61 0.91 -9.36
C ARG A 89 3.90 1.87 -8.21
N TRP A 90 4.20 3.12 -8.54
CA TRP A 90 4.64 4.13 -7.57
C TRP A 90 3.48 4.76 -6.79
N ASP A 91 2.43 5.16 -7.50
CA ASP A 91 1.23 5.82 -6.96
C ASP A 91 0.08 5.55 -7.93
N ASP A 92 -0.63 4.43 -7.73
CA ASP A 92 -1.73 4.00 -8.59
C ASP A 92 -3.06 4.16 -7.85
N PRO A 93 -3.91 5.12 -8.21
CA PRO A 93 -5.16 5.36 -7.50
C PRO A 93 -6.10 4.13 -7.48
N ASP A 94 -6.00 3.23 -8.44
CA ASP A 94 -6.88 2.06 -8.59
C ASP A 94 -6.35 0.79 -7.88
N ALA A 95 -5.12 0.80 -7.35
CA ALA A 95 -4.56 -0.34 -6.63
C ALA A 95 -5.24 -0.56 -5.26
N GLU A 96 -5.62 -1.78 -4.87
CA GLU A 96 -6.25 -1.98 -3.56
C GLU A 96 -5.20 -1.91 -2.42
N ILE A 97 -4.16 -2.75 -2.51
CA ILE A 97 -2.82 -2.64 -1.89
C ILE A 97 -1.87 -3.18 -2.96
N GLY A 98 -0.80 -2.47 -3.28
CA GLY A 98 0.17 -2.99 -4.24
C GLY A 98 1.02 -1.93 -4.91
N ASP A 99 0.60 -0.67 -4.89
CA ASP A 99 1.53 0.41 -5.18
C ASP A 99 2.31 0.76 -3.90
N ILE A 100 3.44 1.44 -4.11
CA ILE A 100 4.38 1.73 -3.03
C ILE A 100 3.79 2.72 -2.03
N ARG A 101 2.93 3.65 -2.47
CA ARG A 101 2.29 4.64 -1.59
C ARG A 101 1.30 4.01 -0.62
N LYS A 102 0.41 3.15 -1.11
CA LYS A 102 -0.60 2.45 -0.31
C LYS A 102 0.05 1.48 0.68
N ALA A 103 1.14 0.84 0.26
CA ALA A 103 1.97 0.05 1.15
C ALA A 103 2.57 0.92 2.28
N ALA A 104 3.14 2.08 1.96
CA ALA A 104 3.64 3.03 2.97
C ALA A 104 2.52 3.53 3.91
N GLN A 105 1.35 3.85 3.37
CA GLN A 105 0.16 4.21 4.16
C GLN A 105 -0.26 3.11 5.14
N ALA A 106 -0.25 1.85 4.69
CA ALA A 106 -0.57 0.71 5.56
C ALA A 106 0.44 0.58 6.71
N ILE A 107 1.74 0.77 6.43
CA ILE A 107 2.80 0.71 7.44
C ILE A 107 2.68 1.83 8.48
N LEU A 108 2.08 2.99 8.17
CA LEU A 108 1.80 4.01 9.19
C LEU A 108 0.93 3.47 10.35
N GLY A 109 0.16 2.40 10.12
CA GLY A 109 -0.57 1.68 11.17
C GLY A 109 0.33 0.98 12.19
N CYS A 110 1.61 0.78 11.89
CA CYS A 110 2.63 0.30 12.84
C CYS A 110 3.18 1.40 13.76
N GLY A 111 2.80 2.66 13.53
CA GLY A 111 3.33 3.80 14.27
C GLY A 111 2.94 3.80 15.75
N SER A 112 3.88 4.18 16.61
CA SER A 112 3.65 4.48 18.02
C SER A 112 3.68 5.99 18.24
N ALA A 113 2.52 6.58 18.48
CA ALA A 113 2.41 8.02 18.79
C ALA A 113 3.16 8.39 20.08
N GLU A 114 3.18 7.50 21.07
CA GLU A 114 3.89 7.71 22.35
C GLU A 114 5.41 7.80 22.17
N LYS A 115 5.96 7.02 21.23
CA LYS A 115 7.40 7.01 20.92
C LYS A 115 7.77 7.95 19.77
N ASN A 116 6.76 8.53 19.11
CA ASN A 116 6.89 9.24 17.86
C ASN A 116 7.71 8.46 16.82
N SER A 117 7.51 7.13 16.76
CA SER A 117 8.27 6.25 15.89
C SER A 117 7.39 5.35 15.04
N VAL A 118 7.89 4.94 13.88
CA VAL A 118 7.25 3.98 12.99
C VAL A 118 8.31 3.22 12.21
N ASN A 119 8.07 1.93 12.04
CA ASN A 119 8.76 1.09 11.08
C ASN A 119 7.89 -0.11 10.74
N GLY A 120 8.17 -0.71 9.61
CA GLY A 120 7.55 -1.97 9.24
C GLY A 120 7.73 -2.29 7.78
N VAL A 121 7.40 -3.51 7.43
CA VAL A 121 7.50 -4.06 6.08
C VAL A 121 6.19 -4.70 5.68
N ILE A 122 5.84 -4.58 4.40
CA ILE A 122 4.67 -5.22 3.82
C ILE A 122 5.02 -5.78 2.44
N ASP A 123 4.50 -6.96 2.14
CA ASP A 123 4.63 -7.56 0.81
C ASP A 123 3.69 -6.85 -0.17
N VAL A 124 4.19 -6.61 -1.38
CA VAL A 124 3.41 -6.08 -2.49
C VAL A 124 3.50 -7.04 -3.68
N GLU A 125 2.36 -7.35 -4.27
CA GLU A 125 2.30 -8.05 -5.55
C GLU A 125 1.42 -7.26 -6.52
N GLN A 126 1.95 -6.92 -7.69
CA GLN A 126 1.20 -6.28 -8.76
C GLN A 126 1.60 -6.82 -10.12
N ASP A 127 0.60 -7.14 -10.94
CA ASP A 127 0.82 -7.67 -12.29
C ASP A 127 1.78 -8.88 -12.34
N GLY A 128 1.80 -9.69 -11.27
CA GLY A 128 2.70 -10.84 -11.11
C GLY A 128 4.12 -10.49 -10.65
N VAL A 129 4.43 -9.21 -10.42
CA VAL A 129 5.68 -8.75 -9.80
C VAL A 129 5.52 -8.81 -8.29
N GLN A 130 6.33 -9.62 -7.62
CA GLN A 130 6.45 -9.63 -6.17
C GLN A 130 7.56 -8.68 -5.71
N GLY A 131 7.30 -7.99 -4.59
CA GLY A 131 8.25 -7.12 -3.94
C GLY A 131 7.86 -6.88 -2.49
N ARG A 132 8.68 -6.11 -1.79
CA ARG A 132 8.42 -5.67 -0.42
C ARG A 132 8.64 -4.18 -0.33
N VAL A 133 7.83 -3.52 0.48
CA VAL A 133 7.95 -2.11 0.83
C VAL A 133 8.20 -2.02 2.32
N CYS A 134 9.18 -1.23 2.72
CA CYS A 134 9.50 -0.97 4.11
C CYS A 134 9.52 0.54 4.38
N LEU A 135 9.01 0.95 5.54
CA LEU A 135 9.31 2.26 6.13
C LEU A 135 10.30 2.07 7.27
N SER A 136 11.38 2.83 7.22
CA SER A 136 12.39 2.85 8.28
C SER A 136 13.17 4.16 8.24
N ASP A 137 14.09 4.33 9.18
CA ASP A 137 14.98 5.48 9.19
C ASP A 137 16.00 5.45 8.02
N GLY A 138 16.79 6.52 7.89
CA GLY A 138 17.81 6.63 6.84
C GLY A 138 18.93 5.58 6.90
N ALA A 139 19.02 4.79 7.98
CA ALA A 139 20.04 3.75 8.17
C ALA A 139 19.48 2.32 8.14
N GLY A 140 18.16 2.14 8.31
CA GLY A 140 17.52 0.84 8.53
C GLY A 140 17.25 -0.01 7.29
N CYS A 141 17.81 0.36 6.12
CA CYS A 141 17.60 -0.42 4.89
C CYS A 141 17.98 -1.90 5.02
N GLY A 142 19.09 -2.19 5.69
CA GLY A 142 19.56 -3.56 5.88
C GLY A 142 18.57 -4.37 6.71
N ASP A 143 18.03 -3.77 7.76
CA ASP A 143 17.17 -4.43 8.74
C ASP A 143 15.74 -4.62 8.21
N CYS A 144 15.24 -3.68 7.40
CA CYS A 144 13.93 -3.70 6.73
C CYS A 144 13.50 -5.04 6.10
N PHE A 145 14.48 -5.85 5.74
CA PHE A 145 14.34 -6.97 4.83
C PHE A 145 15.03 -8.24 5.33
N SER A 146 15.55 -8.23 6.56
CA SER A 146 16.40 -9.27 7.13
C SER A 146 15.65 -10.32 7.97
N ASP A 147 14.31 -10.37 7.89
CA ASP A 147 13.49 -11.45 8.47
C ASP A 147 13.82 -12.85 7.91
#